data_AF-A0A3D0SYY3-F1
#
_entry.id   AF-A0A3D0SYY3-F1
#
_cell.length_a   1.000
_cell.length_b   1.000
_cell.length_c   1.000
_cell.angle_alpha   90.00
_cell.angle_beta   90.00
_cell.angle_gamma   90.00
#
_symmetry.space_group_name_H-M   'P 1'
#
loop_
_entity.id
_entity.type
_entity.pdbx_description
1 polymer ?
#
loop_
_entity_poly.entity_id
_entity_poly.type
_entity_poly.pdbx_seq_one_letter_code
_entity_poly.pdbx_strand_id
1 'polypeptide(L)'
;MLKHLCWLFLFTCSWVHAASVWQVSKSGNTVYIGGTLHILSPEDFPLPNAYGIAYNQADKLVFETDIAGLNSPRFQQDSRARLTYGDGTQLKDVLSKETYKALKAHLAARQMDITAMANYTPALISITLSFAELRLLGLTSQGVDEFYYFKAMTDGKALDWFESPQQQLEFIAALGGEDEDQMIRYALD
;
A
#
# COMPACT_ATOMS: atom_id res chain seq x y z
N MET A 1 -61.04 -29.48 -8.28
CA MET A 1 -60.02 -29.32 -9.34
C MET A 1 -58.83 -28.59 -8.72
N LEU A 2 -57.78 -29.36 -8.41
CA LEU A 2 -56.53 -28.90 -7.79
C LEU A 2 -55.72 -28.15 -8.86
N LYS A 3 -55.38 -26.88 -8.67
CA LYS A 3 -54.37 -26.20 -9.49
C LYS A 3 -53.19 -25.82 -8.59
N HIS A 4 -52.10 -26.54 -8.84
CA HIS A 4 -50.82 -26.49 -8.16
C HIS A 4 -50.23 -25.07 -8.16
N LEU A 5 -49.92 -24.55 -6.97
CA LEU A 5 -49.07 -23.37 -6.83
C LEU A 5 -47.62 -23.85 -6.71
N CYS A 6 -46.88 -23.77 -7.81
CA CYS A 6 -45.46 -24.10 -7.89
C CYS A 6 -44.67 -22.93 -7.27
N TRP A 7 -44.09 -23.13 -6.08
CA TRP A 7 -43.16 -22.17 -5.49
C TRP A 7 -41.81 -22.30 -6.19
N LEU A 8 -41.47 -21.33 -7.05
CA LEU A 8 -40.09 -21.13 -7.51
C LEU A 8 -39.25 -20.65 -6.32
N PHE A 9 -38.39 -21.51 -5.79
CA PHE A 9 -37.25 -21.08 -4.98
C PHE A 9 -36.21 -20.45 -5.91
N LEU A 10 -36.20 -19.12 -5.97
CA LEU A 10 -35.08 -18.37 -6.53
C LEU A 10 -33.87 -18.55 -5.59
N PHE A 11 -32.95 -19.43 -5.97
CA PHE A 11 -31.62 -19.47 -5.39
C PHE A 11 -30.88 -18.19 -5.80
N THR A 12 -30.93 -17.17 -4.96
CA THR A 12 -30.00 -16.06 -5.05
C THR A 12 -28.62 -16.59 -4.65
N CYS A 13 -27.76 -16.84 -5.63
CA CYS A 13 -26.35 -17.06 -5.38
C CYS A 13 -25.77 -15.75 -4.86
N SER A 14 -25.67 -15.61 -3.54
CA SER A 14 -24.93 -14.51 -2.93
C SER A 14 -23.46 -14.68 -3.32
N TRP A 15 -22.91 -13.71 -4.03
CA TRP A 15 -21.48 -13.64 -4.27
C TRP A 15 -20.80 -13.44 -2.90
N VAL A 16 -20.28 -14.51 -2.33
CA VAL A 16 -19.46 -14.43 -1.11
C VAL A 16 -18.10 -13.93 -1.55
N HIS A 17 -17.89 -12.61 -1.49
CA HIS A 17 -16.55 -12.06 -1.54
C HIS A 17 -15.88 -12.37 -0.20
N ALA A 18 -14.89 -13.26 -0.23
CA ALA A 18 -14.04 -13.48 0.93
C ALA A 18 -13.19 -12.23 1.16
N ALA A 19 -13.19 -11.72 2.39
CA ALA A 19 -12.23 -10.71 2.80
C ALA A 19 -10.81 -11.32 2.77
N SER A 20 -9.79 -10.48 2.57
CA SER A 20 -8.37 -10.88 2.66
C SER A 20 -7.95 -11.09 4.12
N VAL A 21 -8.63 -11.98 4.84
CA VAL A 21 -8.35 -12.32 6.24
C VAL A 21 -8.28 -13.83 6.37
N TRP A 22 -7.14 -14.32 6.83
CA TRP A 22 -6.90 -15.74 7.08
C TRP A 22 -6.71 -15.98 8.57
N GLN A 23 -7.24 -17.10 9.06
CA GLN A 23 -7.03 -17.55 10.43
C GLN A 23 -6.18 -18.82 10.42
N VAL A 24 -5.12 -18.83 11.22
CA VAL A 24 -4.27 -19.99 11.45
C VAL A 24 -4.31 -20.32 12.94
N SER A 25 -4.73 -21.54 13.28
CA SER A 25 -4.86 -21.97 14.67
C SER A 25 -4.03 -23.22 14.95
N LYS A 26 -3.27 -23.23 16.05
CA LYS A 26 -2.51 -24.40 16.50
C LYS A 26 -2.37 -24.41 18.04
N SER A 27 -2.73 -25.53 18.65
CA SER A 27 -2.56 -25.79 20.09
C SER A 27 -3.13 -24.67 20.98
N GLY A 28 -4.32 -24.17 20.65
CA GLY A 28 -4.99 -23.10 21.40
C GLY A 28 -4.52 -21.68 21.07
N ASN A 29 -3.49 -21.51 20.23
CA ASN A 29 -3.06 -20.21 19.72
C ASN A 29 -3.72 -19.93 18.37
N THR A 30 -4.05 -18.67 18.12
CA THR A 30 -4.62 -18.19 16.87
C THR A 30 -3.82 -17.01 16.34
N VAL A 31 -3.49 -17.04 15.06
CA VAL A 31 -2.92 -15.91 14.31
C VAL A 31 -3.91 -15.54 13.22
N TYR A 32 -4.19 -14.24 13.11
CA TYR A 32 -4.91 -13.69 11.97
C TYR A 32 -3.93 -12.99 11.04
N ILE A 33 -4.03 -13.27 9.76
CA ILE A 33 -3.27 -12.58 8.71
C ILE A 33 -4.29 -11.74 7.95
N GLY A 34 -4.18 -10.42 8.04
CA GLY A 34 -4.99 -9.49 7.26
C GLY A 34 -4.16 -8.93 6.12
N GLY A 35 -4.61 -9.12 4.87
CA GLY A 35 -4.05 -8.41 3.74
C GLY A 35 -4.42 -6.94 3.81
N THR A 36 -3.51 -6.06 3.40
CA THR A 36 -3.71 -4.61 3.48
C THR A 36 -3.44 -3.97 2.12
N LEU A 37 -4.04 -2.81 1.92
CA LEU A 37 -3.57 -1.78 1.00
C LEU A 37 -3.37 -0.53 1.84
N HIS A 38 -2.29 0.21 1.59
CA HIS A 38 -1.98 1.46 2.31
C HIS A 38 -2.93 2.61 1.95
N ILE A 39 -3.70 2.48 0.87
CA ILE A 39 -4.66 3.47 0.41
C ILE A 39 -5.89 2.75 -0.13
N LEU A 40 -7.07 3.26 0.23
CA LEU A 40 -8.36 2.71 -0.16
C LEU A 40 -9.24 3.80 -0.76
N SER A 41 -10.31 3.39 -1.41
CA SER A 41 -11.39 4.30 -1.79
C SER A 41 -12.32 4.56 -0.59
N PRO A 42 -13.06 5.68 -0.57
CA PRO A 42 -14.07 5.91 0.47
C PRO A 42 -15.17 4.83 0.51
N GLU A 43 -15.47 4.21 -0.64
CA GLU A 43 -16.49 3.16 -0.79
C GLU A 43 -16.06 1.78 -0.27
N ASP A 44 -14.76 1.57 -0.01
CA ASP A 44 -14.26 0.37 0.66
C ASP A 44 -14.63 0.31 2.16
N PHE A 45 -15.19 1.40 2.71
CA PHE A 45 -15.65 1.48 4.09
C PHE A 45 -17.17 1.28 4.21
N PRO A 46 -17.66 0.58 5.26
CA PRO A 46 -16.87 -0.07 6.31
C PRO A 46 -16.11 -1.29 5.78
N LEU A 47 -14.92 -1.53 6.35
CA LEU A 47 -14.10 -2.69 5.99
C LEU A 47 -14.88 -3.99 6.21
N PRO A 48 -14.60 -5.06 5.43
CA PRO A 48 -15.26 -6.34 5.58
C PRO A 48 -15.24 -6.86 7.02
N ASN A 49 -16.37 -7.40 7.49
CA ASN A 49 -16.58 -7.82 8.88
C ASN A 49 -15.48 -8.77 9.41
N ALA A 50 -14.88 -9.60 8.55
CA ALA A 50 -13.80 -10.50 8.93
C ALA A 50 -12.61 -9.78 9.60
N TYR A 51 -12.27 -8.56 9.17
CA TYR A 51 -11.21 -7.78 9.82
C TYR A 51 -11.63 -7.37 11.24
N GLY A 52 -12.87 -6.94 11.43
CA GLY A 52 -13.41 -6.61 12.75
C GLY A 52 -13.42 -7.80 13.70
N ILE A 53 -13.77 -8.99 13.20
CA ILE A 53 -13.73 -10.25 13.96
C ILE A 53 -12.30 -10.57 14.40
N ALA A 54 -11.35 -10.54 13.46
CA ALA A 54 -9.93 -10.79 13.74
C ALA A 54 -9.37 -9.78 14.76
N TYR A 55 -9.63 -8.49 14.56
CA TYR A 55 -9.19 -7.41 15.45
C TYR A 55 -9.71 -7.57 16.88
N ASN A 56 -10.99 -7.90 17.02
CA ASN A 56 -11.62 -8.05 18.34
C ASN A 56 -11.07 -9.27 19.10
N GLN A 57 -10.69 -10.33 18.39
CA GLN A 57 -10.14 -11.56 18.98
C GLN A 57 -8.62 -11.49 19.22
N ALA A 58 -7.92 -10.57 18.55
CA ALA A 58 -6.47 -10.40 18.70
C ALA A 58 -6.13 -9.54 19.92
N ASP A 59 -5.21 -10.00 20.76
CA ASP A 59 -4.69 -9.22 21.90
C ASP A 59 -3.62 -8.20 21.47
N LYS A 60 -2.98 -8.45 20.32
CA LYS A 60 -1.84 -7.69 19.79
C LYS A 60 -1.95 -7.57 18.28
N LEU A 61 -1.57 -6.43 17.73
CA LEU A 61 -1.41 -6.21 16.30
C LEU A 61 0.08 -6.11 15.97
N VAL A 62 0.47 -6.71 14.84
CA VAL A 62 1.84 -6.65 14.31
C VAL A 62 1.77 -6.12 12.89
N PHE A 63 2.45 -5.01 12.62
CA PHE A 63 2.51 -4.36 11.31
C PHE A 63 3.87 -4.62 10.63
N GLU A 64 4.03 -4.19 9.39
CA GLU A 64 5.34 -4.23 8.72
C GLU A 64 6.35 -3.38 9.49
N THR A 65 6.03 -2.10 9.71
CA THR A 65 6.84 -1.12 10.45
C THR A 65 5.99 -0.30 11.42
N ASP A 66 6.64 0.49 12.28
CA ASP A 66 5.96 1.49 13.10
C ASP A 66 5.40 2.64 12.24
N ILE A 67 4.08 2.66 12.07
CA ILE A 67 3.34 3.65 11.28
C ILE A 67 3.46 5.06 11.85
N ALA A 68 3.53 5.24 13.17
CA ALA A 68 3.80 6.57 13.73
C ALA A 68 5.24 7.01 13.44
N GLY A 69 6.19 6.08 13.49
CA GLY A 69 7.58 6.29 13.13
C GLY A 69 7.77 6.81 11.71
N LEU A 70 7.00 6.30 10.74
CA LEU A 70 7.01 6.78 9.35
C LEU A 70 6.57 8.26 9.19
N ASN A 71 5.76 8.75 10.13
CA ASN A 71 5.31 10.15 10.15
C ASN A 71 6.25 11.07 10.93
N SER A 72 7.34 10.54 11.50
CA SER A 72 8.27 11.35 12.30
C SER A 72 9.12 12.30 11.45
N PRO A 73 9.47 13.50 11.98
CA PRO A 73 10.39 14.42 11.29
C PRO A 73 11.75 13.78 10.95
N ARG A 74 12.21 12.85 11.80
CA ARG A 74 13.46 12.12 11.58
C ARG A 74 13.37 11.23 10.35
N PHE A 75 12.30 10.42 10.25
CA PHE A 75 12.08 9.58 9.09
C PHE A 75 11.95 10.40 7.80
N GLN A 76 11.28 11.56 7.86
CA GLN A 76 11.15 12.46 6.71
C GLN A 76 12.52 13.03 6.27
N GLN A 77 13.40 13.35 7.21
CA GLN A 77 14.77 13.78 6.91
C GLN A 77 15.59 12.65 6.28
N ASP A 78 15.55 11.46 6.89
CA ASP A 78 16.31 10.30 6.42
C ASP A 78 15.82 9.86 5.02
N SER A 79 14.50 9.86 4.80
CA SER A 79 13.88 9.59 3.49
C SER A 79 14.37 10.53 2.41
N ARG A 80 14.40 11.86 2.68
CA ARG A 80 14.96 12.82 1.71
C ARG A 80 16.42 12.53 1.41
N ALA A 81 17.23 12.25 2.42
CA ALA A 81 18.65 11.99 2.24
C ALA A 81 18.93 10.68 1.48
N ARG A 82 18.04 9.68 1.61
CA ARG A 82 18.22 8.35 1.00
C ARG A 82 17.61 8.25 -0.40
N LEU A 83 16.49 8.94 -0.63
CA LEU A 83 15.66 8.79 -1.83
C LEU A 83 15.79 9.95 -2.83
N THR A 84 16.69 10.89 -2.55
CA THR A 84 17.07 11.97 -3.48
C THR A 84 18.59 12.06 -3.63
N TYR A 85 19.04 12.47 -4.81
CA TYR A 85 20.44 12.76 -5.10
C TYR A 85 20.83 14.13 -4.55
N GLY A 86 21.87 14.14 -3.71
CA GLY A 86 22.43 15.35 -3.10
C GLY A 86 23.77 15.80 -3.67
N ASP A 87 24.36 15.03 -4.58
CA ASP A 87 25.71 15.21 -5.13
C ASP A 87 25.72 15.86 -6.53
N GLY A 88 24.55 16.27 -7.02
CA GLY A 88 24.38 16.85 -8.36
C GLY A 88 23.94 15.84 -9.43
N THR A 89 23.92 14.53 -9.11
CA THR A 89 23.34 13.50 -9.97
C THR A 89 21.87 13.81 -10.25
N GLN A 90 21.44 13.65 -11.50
CA GLN A 90 20.06 13.80 -11.90
C GLN A 90 19.51 12.49 -12.47
N LEU A 91 18.20 12.33 -12.45
CA LEU A 91 17.49 11.16 -12.95
C LEU A 91 17.85 10.81 -14.41
N LYS A 92 18.15 11.84 -15.23
CA LYS A 92 18.60 11.68 -16.62
C LYS A 92 20.01 11.07 -16.77
N ASP A 93 20.81 11.13 -15.72
CA ASP A 93 22.17 10.60 -15.68
C ASP A 93 22.16 9.12 -15.26
N VAL A 94 21.04 8.66 -14.67
CA VAL A 94 20.85 7.29 -14.15
C VAL A 94 20.07 6.43 -15.13
N LEU A 95 18.98 6.94 -15.71
CA LEU A 95 18.15 6.19 -16.65
C LEU A 95 18.73 6.22 -18.07
N SER A 96 18.48 5.16 -18.84
CA SER A 96 18.68 5.20 -20.30
C SER A 96 17.87 6.33 -20.95
N LYS A 97 18.32 6.77 -22.13
CA LYS A 97 17.64 7.84 -22.89
C LYS A 97 16.22 7.43 -23.26
N GLU A 98 16.01 6.16 -23.60
CA GLU A 98 14.70 5.59 -23.93
C GLU A 98 13.75 5.66 -22.73
N THR A 99 14.15 5.14 -21.57
CA THR A 99 13.32 5.12 -20.37
C THR A 99 13.06 6.53 -19.85
N TYR A 100 14.07 7.40 -19.82
CA TYR A 100 13.88 8.80 -19.42
C TYR A 100 12.87 9.52 -20.32
N LYS A 101 12.92 9.27 -21.63
CA LYS A 101 11.95 9.84 -22.58
C LYS A 101 10.54 9.29 -22.34
N ALA A 102 10.39 7.99 -22.09
CA ALA A 102 9.10 7.37 -21.78
C ALA A 102 8.51 7.94 -20.48
N LEU A 103 9.32 8.00 -19.41
CA LEU A 103 8.93 8.60 -18.14
C LEU A 103 8.50 10.06 -18.30
N LYS A 104 9.28 10.86 -19.04
CA LYS A 104 8.94 12.26 -19.31
C LYS A 104 7.58 12.40 -20.01
N ALA A 105 7.29 11.54 -20.99
CA ALA A 105 6.01 11.54 -21.69
C ALA A 105 4.84 11.16 -20.75
N HIS A 106 5.04 10.14 -19.92
CA HIS A 106 4.04 9.67 -18.94
C HIS A 106 3.69 10.72 -17.90
N LEU A 107 4.71 11.38 -17.35
CA LEU A 107 4.55 12.49 -16.40
C LEU A 107 3.84 13.68 -17.04
N ALA A 108 4.23 14.06 -18.26
CA ALA A 108 3.61 15.18 -18.97
C ALA A 108 2.11 14.95 -19.26
N ALA A 109 1.71 13.71 -19.58
CA ALA A 109 0.30 13.34 -19.75
C ALA A 109 -0.52 13.54 -18.47
N ARG A 110 0.13 13.56 -17.31
CA ARG A 110 -0.44 13.77 -15.97
C ARG A 110 -0.15 15.16 -15.41
N GLN A 111 0.28 16.09 -16.26
CA GLN A 111 0.61 17.47 -15.87
C GLN A 111 1.72 17.55 -14.80
N MET A 112 2.58 16.53 -14.72
CA MET A 112 3.75 16.50 -13.85
C MET A 112 5.00 16.86 -14.66
N ASP A 113 5.80 17.79 -14.13
CA ASP A 113 7.07 18.16 -14.75
C ASP A 113 8.20 17.28 -14.21
N ILE A 114 8.87 16.55 -15.11
CA ILE A 114 10.04 15.74 -14.77
C ILE A 114 11.17 16.58 -14.14
N THR A 115 11.25 17.89 -14.44
CA THR A 115 12.29 18.75 -13.83
C THR A 115 12.08 18.94 -12.32
N ALA A 116 10.83 18.90 -11.84
CA ALA A 116 10.51 18.98 -10.41
C ALA A 116 10.93 17.72 -9.64
N MET A 117 11.25 16.63 -10.36
CA MET A 117 11.67 15.35 -9.81
C MET A 117 13.09 14.99 -10.26
N ALA A 118 13.85 15.96 -10.78
CA ALA A 118 15.15 15.71 -11.39
C ALA A 118 16.17 15.07 -10.45
N ASN A 119 16.06 15.32 -9.14
CA ASN A 119 16.94 14.76 -8.12
C ASN A 119 16.33 13.54 -7.41
N TYR A 120 15.17 13.03 -7.84
CA TYR A 120 14.59 11.86 -7.18
C TYR A 120 15.27 10.58 -7.67
N THR A 121 15.40 9.62 -6.76
CA THR A 121 15.82 8.26 -7.13
C THR A 121 14.72 7.56 -7.93
N PRO A 122 15.08 6.59 -8.79
CA PRO A 122 14.11 5.76 -9.49
C PRO A 122 13.09 5.09 -8.55
N ALA A 123 13.49 4.64 -7.36
CA ALA A 123 12.59 4.05 -6.37
C ALA A 123 11.50 5.04 -5.90
N LEU A 124 11.89 6.28 -5.61
CA LEU A 124 10.94 7.32 -5.22
C LEU A 124 9.99 7.70 -6.35
N ILE A 125 10.49 7.77 -7.59
CA ILE A 125 9.66 8.00 -8.77
C ILE A 125 8.61 6.90 -8.91
N SER A 126 9.00 5.63 -8.85
CA SER A 126 8.08 4.50 -9.00
C SER A 126 6.97 4.52 -7.95
N ILE A 127 7.31 4.72 -6.67
CA ILE A 127 6.30 4.86 -5.60
C ILE A 127 5.37 6.05 -5.85
N THR A 128 5.94 7.20 -6.24
CA THR A 128 5.17 8.42 -6.51
C THR A 128 4.18 8.21 -7.66
N LEU A 129 4.61 7.54 -8.72
CA LEU A 129 3.75 7.19 -9.86
C LEU A 129 2.62 6.26 -9.42
N SER A 130 2.93 5.17 -8.68
CA SER A 130 1.90 4.24 -8.19
C SER A 130 0.83 4.97 -7.36
N PHE A 131 1.23 5.82 -6.42
CA PHE A 131 0.25 6.60 -5.63
C PHE A 131 -0.50 7.64 -6.46
N ALA A 132 0.11 8.22 -7.48
CA ALA A 132 -0.59 9.12 -8.40
C ALA A 132 -1.68 8.38 -9.18
N GLU A 133 -1.40 7.18 -9.71
CA GLU A 133 -2.41 6.36 -10.41
C GLU A 133 -3.54 5.94 -9.46
N LEU A 134 -3.22 5.44 -8.26
CA LEU A 134 -4.24 5.02 -7.29
C LEU A 134 -5.17 6.19 -6.92
N ARG A 135 -4.63 7.40 -6.79
CA ARG A 135 -5.43 8.61 -6.55
C ARG A 135 -6.31 8.99 -7.74
N LEU A 136 -5.82 8.84 -8.97
CA LEU A 136 -6.63 9.04 -10.19
C LEU A 136 -7.79 8.03 -10.26
N LEU A 137 -7.60 6.82 -9.71
CA LEU A 137 -8.64 5.80 -9.57
C LEU A 137 -9.60 6.05 -8.38
N GLY A 138 -9.42 7.13 -7.61
CA GLY A 138 -10.29 7.49 -6.49
C GLY A 138 -9.86 6.93 -5.13
N LEU A 139 -8.74 6.22 -5.05
CA LEU A 139 -8.19 5.74 -3.78
C LEU A 139 -7.50 6.91 -3.08
N THR A 140 -8.14 7.40 -2.02
CA THR A 140 -7.80 8.66 -1.35
C THR A 140 -7.95 8.59 0.17
N SER A 141 -8.47 7.46 0.68
CA SER A 141 -8.68 7.21 2.10
C SER A 141 -7.55 6.35 2.66
N GLN A 142 -7.41 6.38 3.99
CA GLN A 142 -6.45 5.54 4.72
C GLN A 142 -6.60 4.05 4.38
N GLY A 143 -5.47 3.35 4.42
CA GLY A 143 -5.40 1.91 4.26
C GLY A 143 -6.01 1.11 5.42
N VAL A 144 -6.06 -0.21 5.23
CA VAL A 144 -6.49 -1.16 6.30
C VAL A 144 -5.53 -1.09 7.49
N ASP A 145 -4.24 -1.04 7.20
CA ASP A 145 -3.16 -0.96 8.17
C ASP A 145 -3.24 0.31 9.02
N GLU A 146 -3.32 1.49 8.38
CA GLU A 146 -3.41 2.77 9.08
C GLU A 146 -4.71 2.85 9.93
N PHE A 147 -5.84 2.41 9.36
CA PHE A 147 -7.11 2.36 10.09
C PHE A 147 -6.99 1.51 11.38
N TYR A 148 -6.46 0.29 11.28
CA TYR A 148 -6.35 -0.59 12.44
C TYR A 148 -5.24 -0.19 13.41
N TYR A 149 -4.18 0.48 12.93
CA TYR A 149 -3.14 1.05 13.79
C TYR A 149 -3.73 2.11 14.73
N PHE A 150 -4.43 3.11 14.17
CA PHE A 150 -5.04 4.16 14.99
C PHE A 150 -6.17 3.64 15.88
N LYS A 151 -6.92 2.64 15.40
CA LYS A 151 -7.92 1.97 16.23
C LYS A 151 -7.28 1.25 17.42
N ALA A 152 -6.20 0.50 17.20
CA ALA A 152 -5.47 -0.20 18.27
C ALA A 152 -4.86 0.77 19.30
N MET A 153 -4.31 1.90 18.83
CA MET A 153 -3.84 2.99 19.70
C MET A 153 -4.97 3.53 20.59
N THR A 154 -6.15 3.75 20.00
CA THR A 154 -7.34 4.26 20.71
C THR A 154 -7.87 3.25 21.72
N ASP A 155 -7.89 1.97 21.35
CA ASP A 155 -8.40 0.88 22.20
C ASP A 155 -7.35 0.39 23.22
N GLY A 156 -6.11 0.89 23.17
CA GLY A 156 -5.01 0.47 24.05
C GLY A 156 -4.52 -0.96 23.81
N LYS A 157 -4.68 -1.50 22.60
CA LYS A 157 -4.15 -2.82 22.23
C LYS A 157 -2.64 -2.77 22.08
N ALA A 158 -1.97 -3.89 22.37
CA ALA A 158 -0.53 -4.00 22.17
C ALA A 158 -0.19 -3.91 20.67
N LEU A 159 0.87 -3.16 20.36
CA LEU A 159 1.39 -2.96 19.02
C LEU A 159 2.83 -3.47 18.93
N ASP A 160 3.20 -3.96 17.75
CA ASP A 160 4.56 -4.34 17.39
C ASP A 160 4.71 -4.30 15.86
N TRP A 161 5.92 -4.56 15.37
CA TRP A 161 6.25 -4.50 13.96
C TRP A 161 7.38 -5.46 13.59
N PHE A 162 7.47 -5.82 12.31
CA PHE A 162 8.53 -6.71 11.82
C PHE A 162 9.86 -5.98 11.61
N GLU A 163 9.83 -4.69 11.26
CA GLU A 163 11.02 -3.90 10.97
C GLU A 163 10.93 -2.48 11.51
N SER A 164 12.08 -1.87 11.79
CA SER A 164 12.14 -0.45 12.14
C SER A 164 11.84 0.44 10.93
N PRO A 165 11.39 1.69 11.13
CA PRO A 165 11.26 2.66 10.05
C PRO A 165 12.54 2.82 9.22
N GLN A 166 13.72 2.71 9.83
CA GLN A 166 14.99 2.79 9.12
C GLN A 166 15.20 1.60 8.17
N GLN A 167 14.86 0.38 8.61
CA GLN A 167 14.92 -0.81 7.77
C GLN A 167 13.90 -0.75 6.63
N GLN A 168 12.69 -0.26 6.89
CA GLN A 168 11.70 -0.01 5.84
C GLN A 168 12.25 0.93 4.76
N LEU A 169 12.92 2.01 5.16
CA LEU A 169 13.55 2.93 4.23
C LEU A 169 14.68 2.28 3.43
N GLU A 170 15.46 1.38 4.03
CA GLU A 170 16.47 0.60 3.32
C GLU A 170 15.83 -0.31 2.25
N PHE A 171 14.73 -0.99 2.58
CA PHE A 171 13.99 -1.80 1.60
C PHE A 171 13.43 -0.95 0.46
N ILE A 172 12.84 0.22 0.78
CA ILE A 172 12.34 1.16 -0.23
C ILE A 172 13.49 1.64 -1.13
N ALA A 173 14.63 2.02 -0.56
CA ALA A 173 15.77 2.50 -1.32
C ALA A 173 16.41 1.40 -2.19
N ALA A 174 16.24 0.13 -1.84
CA ALA A 174 16.71 -1.03 -2.59
C ALA A 174 15.69 -1.56 -3.61
N LEU A 175 14.50 -0.94 -3.73
CA LEU A 175 13.53 -1.32 -4.76
C LEU A 175 14.14 -1.21 -6.16
N GLY A 176 13.78 -2.16 -7.02
CA GLY A 176 14.27 -2.22 -8.41
C GLY A 176 15.59 -2.99 -8.58
N GLY A 177 16.24 -3.39 -7.49
CA GLY A 177 17.47 -4.19 -7.57
C GLY A 177 18.59 -3.43 -8.30
N GLU A 178 19.21 -4.09 -9.28
CA GLU A 178 20.35 -3.55 -10.04
C GLU A 178 19.95 -2.89 -11.38
N ASP A 179 18.66 -2.87 -11.75
CA ASP A 179 18.18 -2.32 -13.03
C ASP A 179 17.14 -1.22 -12.80
N GLU A 180 17.60 0.02 -12.69
CA GLU A 180 16.72 1.17 -12.49
C GLU A 180 15.81 1.44 -13.71
N ASP A 181 16.28 1.10 -14.91
CA ASP A 181 15.50 1.21 -16.14
C ASP A 181 14.30 0.26 -16.15
N GLN A 182 14.49 -0.99 -15.71
CA GLN A 182 13.40 -1.96 -15.58
C GLN A 182 12.37 -1.51 -14.54
N MET A 183 12.82 -1.00 -13.40
CA MET A 183 11.90 -0.53 -12.35
C MET A 183 11.01 0.62 -12.84
N ILE A 184 11.57 1.59 -13.56
CA ILE A 184 10.77 2.67 -14.13
C ILE A 184 9.82 2.12 -15.18
N ARG A 185 10.29 1.30 -16.13
CA ARG A 185 9.43 0.74 -17.18
C ARG A 185 8.25 -0.04 -16.58
N TYR A 186 8.48 -0.84 -15.56
CA TYR A 186 7.42 -1.56 -14.85
C TYR A 186 6.39 -0.61 -14.21
N ALA A 187 6.82 0.55 -13.71
CA ALA A 187 5.91 1.54 -13.14
C ALA A 187 5.12 2.35 -14.20
N LEU A 188 5.50 2.26 -15.49
CA LEU A 188 4.80 2.93 -16.58
C LEU A 188 3.75 2.06 -17.27
N ASP A 189 3.87 0.74 -17.13
CA ASP A 189 2.94 -0.28 -17.68
C ASP A 189 1.67 -0.39 -16.81
#